data_AF-Q6TXJ6-F1
#
_entry.id   AF-Q6TXJ6-F1
#
_cell.length_a   1.000
_cell.length_b   1.000
_cell.length_c   1.000
_cell.angle_alpha   90.00
_cell.angle_beta   90.00
_cell.angle_gamma   90.00
#
_symmetry.space_group_name_H-M   'P 1'
#
loop_
_entity.id
_entity.type
_entity.pdbx_description
1 polymer ?
#
loop_
_entity_poly.entity_id
_entity_poly.type
_entity_poly.pdbx_seq_one_letter_code
_entity_poly.pdbx_strand_id
1 'polypeptide(L)'
;MAVRKNQHPTKGGKKGAKKKVVDPFSKKDWYDVKAPAMFNIRSIRKTLVTRTQGAKTAPDGLEGRVFEGRLADLQNDEDSFRKVKLNTEDVQGKNFHGMDLTRDRMCSVVKKWQTTMIEALVDVKTTDGYLLRLFCVGFTKKYNNQIRKISYSQVYQIQKKMMEIMTREVQTNDLKEVVNKLILGSIGKDIEKVCQSIHPLHDVFVRKVKMLKKPKFELGKPMELHGEGGGSHKTTAFGGYLSEVVEENTPPKMEKEGLEIMIGKKKGIQGHYNSCYLDSTLFWQCRICGGLAMYECRECYDDPDISAGKIKQFCKTCSTQVHLHPRRLNHTYHPVSLPKDLPDWDWRHGCIPCQKMELFAVLCIETSHYVAFVKYGKDDSAWLFFDSMADRDGGQNGFNIPQVTPCPEVGEYLKMSLEDLHSLDSRRIQGCARRLLCDAYMCMYQSPTMSLYK
;
A
#
# COMPACT_ATOMS: atom_id res chain seq x y z
N MET A 1 -7.95 -4.13 74.59
CA MET A 1 -9.02 -4.79 73.81
C MET A 1 -10.29 -3.95 74.00
N ALA A 2 -11.06 -3.48 73.02
CA ALA A 2 -11.20 -3.82 71.61
C ALA A 2 -11.56 -2.54 70.81
N VAL A 3 -10.97 -2.43 69.61
CA VAL A 3 -11.25 -1.37 68.62
C VAL A 3 -12.59 -1.67 67.94
N ARG A 4 -13.48 -0.67 67.89
CA ARG A 4 -14.79 -0.74 67.22
C ARG A 4 -14.61 -1.01 65.73
N LYS A 5 -15.29 -2.06 65.24
CA LYS A 5 -15.41 -2.42 63.81
C LYS A 5 -16.16 -1.31 63.05
N ASN A 6 -15.51 -0.72 62.05
CA ASN A 6 -16.18 0.07 61.02
C ASN A 6 -16.99 -0.86 60.11
N GLN A 7 -18.29 -0.57 59.98
CA GLN A 7 -19.16 -1.23 59.01
C GLN A 7 -18.74 -0.84 57.58
N HIS A 8 -18.53 -1.84 56.73
CA HIS A 8 -18.29 -1.66 55.30
C HIS A 8 -19.61 -1.27 54.60
N PRO A 9 -19.66 -0.17 53.83
CA PRO A 9 -20.79 0.10 52.96
C PRO A 9 -20.72 -0.85 51.76
N THR A 10 -21.73 -1.70 51.62
CA THR A 10 -21.94 -2.54 50.44
C THR A 10 -22.19 -1.64 49.23
N LYS A 11 -21.19 -1.53 48.35
CA LYS A 11 -21.36 -0.93 47.01
C LYS A 11 -22.35 -1.79 46.22
N GLY A 12 -23.61 -1.37 46.20
CA GLY A 12 -24.61 -1.86 45.26
C GLY A 12 -24.14 -1.60 43.83
N GLY A 13 -23.77 -2.67 43.12
CA GLY A 13 -23.36 -2.60 41.72
C GLY A 13 -24.51 -2.10 40.85
N LYS A 14 -24.37 -0.90 40.29
CA LYS A 14 -25.23 -0.42 39.20
C LYS A 14 -25.03 -1.36 38.00
N LYS A 15 -26.05 -2.15 37.68
CA LYS A 15 -26.15 -2.96 36.46
C LYS A 15 -25.79 -2.09 35.25
N GLY A 16 -24.70 -2.43 34.56
CA GLY A 16 -24.20 -1.70 33.40
C GLY A 16 -25.27 -1.56 32.33
N ALA A 17 -25.60 -0.32 31.98
CA ALA A 17 -26.48 -0.02 30.87
C ALA A 17 -25.88 -0.57 29.57
N LYS A 18 -26.63 -1.43 28.87
CA LYS A 18 -26.25 -1.97 27.55
C LYS A 18 -25.91 -0.79 26.62
N LYS A 19 -24.64 -0.68 26.19
CA LYS A 19 -24.23 0.30 25.16
C LYS A 19 -25.08 0.05 23.91
N LYS A 20 -25.91 1.03 23.52
CA LYS A 20 -26.64 0.98 22.25
C LYS A 20 -25.64 0.80 21.12
N VAL A 21 -25.88 -0.17 20.24
CA VAL A 21 -25.14 -0.32 18.98
C VAL A 21 -25.49 0.90 18.14
N VAL A 22 -24.57 1.87 18.05
CA VAL A 22 -24.72 3.08 17.24
C VAL A 22 -23.91 2.89 15.98
N ASP A 23 -24.53 3.11 14.82
CA ASP A 23 -23.90 3.06 13.51
C ASP A 23 -22.66 3.99 13.45
N PRO A 24 -21.46 3.47 13.12
CA PRO A 24 -20.28 4.30 12.93
C PRO A 24 -20.44 5.43 11.91
N PHE A 25 -21.31 5.29 10.90
CA PHE A 25 -21.58 6.34 9.91
C PHE A 25 -22.41 7.49 10.46
N SER A 26 -23.21 7.27 11.51
CA SER A 26 -24.00 8.34 12.14
C SER A 26 -23.12 9.36 12.89
N LYS A 27 -21.86 9.02 13.13
CA LYS A 27 -20.85 9.89 13.76
C LYS A 27 -20.03 10.68 12.73
N LYS A 28 -20.32 10.56 11.44
CA LYS A 28 -19.56 11.20 10.37
C LYS A 28 -20.36 12.32 9.72
N ASP A 29 -19.70 13.44 9.48
CA ASP A 29 -20.25 14.55 8.70
C ASP A 29 -19.62 14.58 7.31
N TRP A 30 -20.41 15.03 6.34
CA TRP A 30 -19.98 15.25 4.97
C TRP A 30 -19.46 16.67 4.81
N TYR A 31 -18.27 16.79 4.22
CA TYR A 31 -17.64 18.05 3.86
C TYR A 31 -17.49 18.13 2.35
N ASP A 32 -17.84 19.29 1.78
CA ASP A 32 -17.68 19.54 0.35
C ASP A 32 -16.22 19.89 0.03
N VAL A 33 -15.63 19.12 -0.88
CA VAL A 33 -14.25 19.30 -1.30
C VAL A 33 -14.21 20.32 -2.43
N LYS A 34 -13.87 21.57 -2.11
CA LYS A 34 -13.63 22.62 -3.10
C LYS A 34 -12.20 22.60 -3.70
N ALA A 35 -12.09 22.82 -5.02
CA ALA A 35 -10.86 23.01 -5.78
C ALA A 35 -10.42 24.49 -5.73
N PRO A 36 -9.11 24.77 -5.90
CA PRO A 36 -8.60 26.15 -6.05
C PRO A 36 -9.23 26.88 -7.25
N ALA A 37 -9.21 28.22 -7.24
CA ALA A 37 -9.75 29.06 -8.31
C ALA A 37 -9.05 28.94 -9.67
N MET A 38 -8.00 28.12 -9.77
CA MET A 38 -7.30 27.80 -11.04
C MET A 38 -8.11 26.86 -11.93
N PHE A 39 -9.14 26.19 -11.40
CA PHE A 39 -9.99 25.25 -12.13
C PHE A 39 -11.39 25.82 -12.31
N ASN A 40 -12.01 25.52 -13.46
CA ASN A 40 -13.38 25.96 -13.77
C ASN A 40 -14.40 25.37 -12.80
N ILE A 41 -14.31 24.06 -12.52
CA ILE A 41 -15.20 23.36 -11.59
C ILE A 41 -14.60 23.40 -10.18
N ARG A 42 -15.26 24.14 -9.29
CA ARG A 42 -14.84 24.24 -7.89
C ARG A 42 -15.28 23.05 -7.03
N SER A 43 -16.38 22.36 -7.31
CA SER A 43 -16.83 21.23 -6.47
C SER A 43 -16.26 19.91 -6.99
N ILE A 44 -15.35 19.28 -6.25
CA ILE A 44 -14.71 18.02 -6.68
C ILE A 44 -15.53 16.82 -6.24
N ARG A 45 -15.65 16.64 -4.91
CA ARG A 45 -16.30 15.49 -4.26
C ARG A 45 -16.79 15.87 -2.87
N LYS A 46 -17.51 14.97 -2.22
CA LYS A 46 -17.77 15.05 -0.77
C LYS A 46 -16.85 14.09 -0.04
N THR A 47 -16.31 14.51 1.10
CA THR A 47 -15.49 13.68 1.96
C THR A 47 -16.14 13.54 3.33
N LEU A 48 -16.15 12.33 3.87
CA LEU A 48 -16.72 12.02 5.18
C LEU A 48 -15.63 12.08 6.25
N VAL A 49 -15.94 12.72 7.37
CA VAL A 49 -15.01 12.90 8.49
C VAL A 49 -15.77 12.64 9.77
N THR A 50 -15.12 11.99 10.73
CA THR A 50 -15.71 11.79 12.05
C THR A 50 -15.92 13.15 12.72
N ARG A 51 -17.10 13.34 13.30
CA ARG A 51 -17.41 14.49 14.16
C ARG A 51 -16.34 14.65 15.24
N THR A 52 -16.03 15.90 15.57
CA THR A 52 -15.12 16.24 16.66
C THR A 52 -15.54 15.51 17.94
N GLN A 53 -14.64 14.71 18.50
CA GLN A 53 -14.85 13.98 19.76
C GLN A 53 -13.61 14.14 20.63
N GLY A 54 -13.77 14.80 21.79
CA GLY A 54 -12.69 15.06 22.72
C GLY A 54 -11.56 15.87 22.07
N ALA A 55 -10.33 15.37 22.18
CA ALA A 55 -9.12 16.03 21.67
C ALA A 55 -8.89 15.89 20.15
N LYS A 56 -9.68 15.08 19.43
CA LYS A 56 -9.55 14.93 17.97
C LYS A 56 -10.60 15.80 17.29
N THR A 57 -10.16 16.84 16.60
CA THR A 57 -11.07 17.70 15.85
C THR A 57 -11.30 17.19 14.43
N ALA A 58 -12.49 17.44 13.89
CA ALA A 58 -12.79 17.17 12.48
C ALA A 58 -11.81 17.88 11.50
N PRO A 59 -11.37 19.14 11.72
CA PRO A 59 -10.31 19.77 10.94
C PRO A 59 -9.02 18.95 10.87
N ASP A 60 -8.52 18.47 12.02
CA ASP A 60 -7.27 17.68 12.07
C ASP A 60 -7.40 16.38 11.26
N GLY A 61 -8.60 15.81 11.22
CA GLY A 61 -8.91 14.62 10.43
C GLY A 61 -9.09 14.89 8.93
N LEU A 62 -9.30 16.14 8.53
CA LEU A 62 -9.41 16.61 7.14
C LEU A 62 -8.07 17.06 6.57
N GLU A 63 -7.26 17.70 7.41
CA GLU A 63 -5.92 18.17 7.06
C GLU A 63 -5.03 17.01 6.60
N GLY A 64 -4.19 17.27 5.60
CA GLY A 64 -3.28 16.27 5.06
C GLY A 64 -3.93 15.21 4.15
N ARG A 65 -5.26 15.24 3.94
CA ARG A 65 -5.90 14.40 2.92
C ARG A 65 -5.54 14.89 1.53
N VAL A 66 -4.99 13.98 0.73
CA VAL A 66 -4.69 14.20 -0.69
C VAL A 66 -5.78 13.58 -1.56
N PHE A 67 -6.45 14.41 -2.36
CA PHE A 67 -7.45 13.99 -3.33
C PHE A 67 -6.84 13.94 -4.72
N GLU A 68 -7.03 12.83 -5.42
CA GLU A 68 -6.65 12.67 -6.84
C GLU A 68 -7.91 12.84 -7.70
N GLY A 69 -7.87 13.78 -8.65
CA GLY A 69 -8.93 14.02 -9.63
C GLY A 69 -8.38 14.02 -11.05
N ARG A 70 -9.20 13.67 -12.04
CA ARG A 70 -8.83 13.84 -13.46
C ARG A 70 -8.96 15.31 -13.83
N LEU A 71 -8.09 15.79 -14.71
CA LEU A 71 -8.15 17.18 -15.17
C LEU A 71 -9.43 17.46 -15.97
N ALA A 72 -9.89 16.49 -16.76
CA ALA A 72 -11.16 16.56 -17.50
C ALA A 72 -12.35 16.94 -16.58
N ASP A 73 -12.42 16.34 -15.39
CA ASP A 73 -13.49 16.60 -14.42
C ASP A 73 -13.39 17.98 -13.75
N LEU A 74 -12.22 18.62 -13.82
CA LEU A 74 -11.95 19.93 -13.19
C LEU A 74 -12.09 21.09 -14.18
N GLN A 75 -11.79 20.86 -15.46
CA GLN A 75 -11.71 21.90 -16.49
C GLN A 75 -12.76 21.77 -17.60
N ASN A 76 -13.48 20.65 -17.68
CA ASN A 76 -14.38 20.28 -18.79
C ASN A 76 -13.67 20.12 -20.15
N ASP A 77 -12.39 19.76 -20.14
CA ASP A 77 -11.61 19.46 -21.35
C ASP A 77 -11.60 17.95 -21.66
N GLU A 78 -11.27 17.60 -22.90
CA GLU A 78 -11.16 16.19 -23.34
C GLU A 78 -9.88 15.47 -22.84
N ASP A 79 -8.93 16.20 -22.25
CA ASP A 79 -7.64 15.68 -21.74
C ASP A 79 -7.81 14.86 -20.45
N SER A 80 -8.34 13.64 -20.59
CA SER A 80 -8.62 12.71 -19.48
C SER A 80 -7.39 12.03 -18.88
N PHE A 81 -6.23 12.14 -19.53
CA PHE A 81 -5.01 11.43 -19.17
C PHE A 81 -4.15 12.12 -18.11
N ARG A 82 -4.49 13.36 -17.71
CA ARG A 82 -3.78 14.08 -16.63
C ARG A 82 -4.55 13.98 -15.33
N LYS A 83 -3.83 13.66 -14.26
CA LYS A 83 -4.37 13.57 -12.91
C LYS A 83 -3.74 14.62 -12.02
N VAL A 84 -4.55 15.34 -11.27
CA VAL A 84 -4.13 16.39 -10.35
C VAL A 84 -4.33 15.89 -8.92
N LYS A 85 -3.33 16.15 -8.07
CA LYS A 85 -3.35 15.86 -6.63
C LYS A 85 -3.52 17.17 -5.87
N LEU A 86 -4.58 17.25 -5.09
CA LEU A 86 -4.93 18.40 -4.26
C LEU A 86 -4.84 18.00 -2.80
N ASN A 87 -4.04 18.72 -2.03
CA ASN A 87 -3.94 18.52 -0.59
C ASN A 87 -4.91 19.46 0.15
N THR A 88 -5.53 18.96 1.20
CA THR A 88 -6.33 19.79 2.12
C THR A 88 -5.40 20.38 3.18
N GLU A 89 -5.28 21.70 3.19
CA GLU A 89 -4.49 22.42 4.21
C GLU A 89 -5.36 23.09 5.25
N ASP A 90 -6.60 23.44 4.91
CA ASP A 90 -7.57 23.94 5.87
C ASP A 90 -8.99 23.47 5.49
N VAL A 91 -9.93 23.56 6.44
CA VAL A 91 -11.36 23.27 6.24
C VAL A 91 -11.93 24.08 5.07
N GLN A 92 -11.36 25.27 4.81
CA GLN A 92 -11.77 26.15 3.72
C GLN A 92 -10.81 26.19 2.52
N GLY A 93 -9.59 25.65 2.64
CA GLY A 93 -8.52 25.84 1.65
C GLY A 93 -7.84 24.54 1.20
N LYS A 94 -7.82 24.31 -0.12
CA LYS A 94 -7.00 23.26 -0.75
C LYS A 94 -5.89 23.84 -1.59
N ASN A 95 -4.74 23.18 -1.56
CA ASN A 95 -3.58 23.57 -2.34
C ASN A 95 -3.15 22.47 -3.31
N PHE A 96 -2.54 22.90 -4.41
CA PHE A 96 -1.94 21.99 -5.38
C PHE A 96 -0.80 21.22 -4.73
N HIS A 97 -0.78 19.88 -4.87
CA HIS A 97 0.24 19.02 -4.28
C HIS A 97 1.09 18.30 -5.33
N GLY A 98 0.50 18.00 -6.50
CA GLY A 98 1.24 17.39 -7.58
C GLY A 98 0.36 17.05 -8.78
N MET A 99 1.01 16.54 -9.83
CA MET A 99 0.37 16.10 -11.06
C MET A 99 1.01 14.79 -11.51
N ASP A 100 0.22 13.89 -12.08
CA ASP A 100 0.66 12.60 -12.62
C ASP A 100 -0.09 12.31 -13.93
N LEU A 101 0.59 11.68 -14.89
CA LEU A 101 -0.07 11.08 -16.05
C LEU A 101 -0.78 9.76 -15.70
N THR A 102 -1.85 9.41 -16.42
CA THR A 102 -2.47 8.09 -16.31
C THR A 102 -1.53 7.00 -16.83
N ARG A 103 -1.65 5.80 -16.23
CA ARG A 103 -0.78 4.67 -16.56
C ARG A 103 -1.01 4.18 -17.98
N ASP A 104 -2.28 4.12 -18.41
CA ASP A 104 -2.71 3.76 -19.75
C ASP A 104 -2.05 4.65 -20.81
N ARG A 105 -2.10 5.99 -20.65
CA ARG A 105 -1.45 6.91 -21.59
C ARG A 105 0.06 6.70 -21.62
N MET A 106 0.72 6.62 -20.47
CA MET A 106 2.17 6.40 -20.43
C MET A 106 2.57 5.07 -21.11
N CYS A 107 1.86 3.98 -20.83
CA CYS A 107 2.13 2.68 -21.44
C CYS A 107 1.82 2.65 -22.94
N SER A 108 0.84 3.43 -23.41
CA SER A 108 0.45 3.51 -24.83
C SER A 108 1.50 4.23 -25.68
N VAL A 109 2.14 5.27 -25.14
CA VAL A 109 3.13 6.06 -25.87
C VAL A 109 4.49 5.33 -25.97
N VAL A 110 4.83 4.49 -24.99
CA VAL A 110 6.07 3.71 -25.01
C VAL A 110 5.99 2.57 -26.02
N LYS A 111 6.63 2.74 -27.18
CA LYS A 111 6.67 1.73 -28.26
C LYS A 111 8.08 1.19 -28.46
N LYS A 112 8.20 -0.14 -28.56
CA LYS A 112 9.49 -0.83 -28.78
C LYS A 112 10.01 -0.56 -30.19
N TRP A 113 11.30 -0.24 -30.32
CA TRP A 113 12.03 -0.07 -31.60
C TRP A 113 11.60 1.08 -32.53
N GLN A 114 10.59 1.88 -32.18
CA GLN A 114 10.09 2.96 -33.04
C GLN A 114 10.61 4.34 -32.62
N THR A 115 10.71 4.59 -31.32
CA THR A 115 11.01 5.91 -30.77
C THR A 115 11.95 5.79 -29.58
N THR A 116 12.94 6.66 -29.49
CA THR A 116 13.80 6.75 -28.31
C THR A 116 13.06 7.58 -27.27
N MET A 117 12.90 7.03 -26.06
CA MET A 117 12.35 7.74 -24.92
C MET A 117 13.45 8.59 -24.28
N ILE A 118 13.18 9.88 -24.13
CA ILE A 118 14.07 10.83 -23.47
C ILE A 118 13.37 11.29 -22.20
N GLU A 119 14.00 11.04 -21.05
CA GLU A 119 13.52 11.49 -19.75
C GLU A 119 14.43 12.60 -19.22
N ALA A 120 13.82 13.62 -18.62
CA ALA A 120 14.51 14.70 -17.93
C ALA A 120 13.90 14.93 -16.54
N LEU A 121 14.77 15.19 -15.57
CA LEU A 121 14.43 15.45 -14.18
C LEU A 121 15.00 16.81 -13.81
N VAL A 122 14.20 17.64 -13.14
CA VAL A 122 14.68 18.90 -12.57
C VAL A 122 14.02 19.21 -11.23
N ASP A 123 14.83 19.74 -10.32
CA ASP A 123 14.40 20.29 -9.04
C ASP A 123 14.47 21.80 -9.11
N VAL A 124 13.33 22.47 -8.95
CA VAL A 124 13.22 23.92 -9.13
C VAL A 124 12.41 24.51 -7.98
N LYS A 125 12.85 25.69 -7.54
CA LYS A 125 12.14 26.49 -6.55
C LYS A 125 11.34 27.57 -7.27
N THR A 126 10.06 27.72 -6.95
CA THR A 126 9.23 28.84 -7.41
C THR A 126 9.56 30.11 -6.63
N THR A 127 9.12 31.25 -7.15
CA THR A 127 9.14 32.57 -6.49
C THR A 127 8.54 32.53 -5.07
N ASP A 128 7.38 31.87 -4.93
CA ASP A 128 6.66 31.68 -3.66
C ASP A 128 7.38 30.80 -2.63
N GLY A 129 8.48 30.15 -3.02
CA GLY A 129 9.26 29.29 -2.15
C GLY A 129 8.82 27.82 -2.09
N TYR A 130 7.93 27.38 -3.00
CA TYR A 130 7.66 25.95 -3.18
C TYR A 130 8.82 25.29 -3.93
N LEU A 131 9.26 24.12 -3.45
CA LEU A 131 10.27 23.32 -4.13
C LEU A 131 9.58 22.17 -4.85
N LEU A 132 9.63 22.20 -6.17
CA LEU A 132 8.97 21.25 -7.08
C LEU A 132 10.01 20.38 -7.78
N ARG A 133 9.70 19.10 -7.93
CA ARG A 133 10.43 18.16 -8.76
C ARG A 133 9.58 17.78 -9.96
N LEU A 134 10.03 18.19 -11.15
CA LEU A 134 9.33 17.93 -12.39
C LEU A 134 10.03 16.82 -13.17
N PHE A 135 9.24 15.92 -13.74
CA PHE A 135 9.65 14.88 -14.64
C PHE A 135 9.05 15.17 -16.00
N CYS A 136 9.89 15.32 -17.03
CA CYS A 136 9.45 15.42 -18.41
C CYS A 136 9.85 14.16 -19.17
N VAL A 137 8.97 13.73 -20.07
CA VAL A 137 9.23 12.66 -21.02
C VAL A 137 8.93 13.18 -22.42
N GLY A 138 9.76 12.82 -23.38
CA GLY A 138 9.53 13.08 -24.80
C GLY A 138 10.00 11.91 -25.66
N PHE A 139 9.36 11.74 -26.82
CA PHE A 139 9.67 10.65 -27.73
C PHE A 139 10.21 11.21 -29.05
N THR A 140 11.31 10.65 -29.56
CA THR A 140 11.87 11.10 -30.84
C THR A 140 10.99 10.67 -31.99
N LYS A 141 10.62 11.57 -32.90
CA LYS A 141 9.88 11.25 -34.12
C LYS A 141 10.83 10.73 -35.20
N LYS A 142 10.56 9.54 -35.75
CA LYS A 142 11.36 8.99 -36.86
C LYS A 142 11.06 9.76 -38.14
N TYR A 143 12.09 10.17 -38.89
CA TYR A 143 11.89 10.69 -40.25
C TYR A 143 11.57 9.56 -41.23
N ASN A 144 10.76 9.84 -42.25
CA ASN A 144 10.30 8.82 -43.22
C ASN A 144 11.45 8.05 -43.89
N ASN A 145 12.61 8.69 -44.10
CA ASN A 145 13.77 8.08 -44.78
C ASN A 145 14.92 7.73 -43.82
N GLN A 146 14.69 7.71 -42.51
CA GLN A 146 15.74 7.51 -41.51
C GLN A 146 16.01 6.03 -41.24
N ILE A 147 17.23 5.60 -41.53
CA ILE A 147 17.72 4.22 -41.31
C ILE A 147 18.36 4.09 -39.92
N ARG A 148 19.08 5.12 -39.46
CA ARG A 148 19.86 5.09 -38.20
C ARG A 148 19.07 5.66 -37.02
N LYS A 149 19.28 5.08 -35.84
CA LYS A 149 18.78 5.63 -34.56
C LYS A 149 19.46 6.96 -34.23
N ILE A 150 18.84 7.74 -33.35
CA ILE A 150 19.41 8.97 -32.80
C ILE A 150 20.74 8.69 -32.08
N SER A 151 21.68 9.62 -32.17
CA SER A 151 22.96 9.53 -31.48
C SER A 151 22.84 9.87 -30.00
N TYR A 152 23.72 9.31 -29.17
CA TYR A 152 23.76 9.59 -27.73
C TYR A 152 23.99 11.08 -27.42
N SER A 153 24.84 11.75 -28.21
CA SER A 153 25.11 13.19 -28.05
C SER A 153 23.86 14.05 -28.23
N GLN A 154 23.02 13.73 -29.22
CA GLN A 154 21.75 14.43 -29.45
C GLN A 154 20.77 14.23 -28.28
N VAL A 155 20.72 13.04 -27.68
CA VAL A 155 19.89 12.78 -26.50
C VAL A 155 20.32 13.66 -25.33
N TYR A 156 21.62 13.77 -25.05
CA TYR A 156 22.15 14.62 -23.99
C TYR A 156 21.84 16.11 -24.23
N GLN A 157 21.99 16.59 -25.47
CA GLN A 157 21.64 17.96 -25.83
C GLN A 157 20.15 18.26 -25.62
N ILE A 158 19.26 17.32 -25.97
CA ILE A 158 17.82 17.45 -25.76
C ILE A 158 17.50 17.46 -24.26
N GLN A 159 18.10 16.57 -23.46
CA GLN A 159 17.92 16.55 -22.01
C GLN A 159 18.34 17.87 -21.36
N LYS A 160 19.49 18.42 -21.77
CA LYS A 160 19.97 19.72 -21.28
C LYS A 160 18.99 20.85 -21.60
N LYS A 161 18.49 20.91 -22.84
CA LYS A 161 17.48 21.91 -23.24
C LYS A 161 16.15 21.72 -22.51
N MET A 162 15.70 20.48 -22.27
CA MET A 162 14.50 20.18 -21.48
C MET A 162 14.64 20.74 -20.05
N MET A 163 15.77 20.47 -19.39
CA MET A 163 16.04 20.97 -18.03
C MET A 163 16.08 22.50 -18.00
N GLU A 164 16.71 23.13 -18.99
CA GLU A 164 16.81 24.60 -19.08
C GLU A 164 15.43 25.27 -19.22
N ILE A 165 14.58 24.76 -20.11
CA ILE A 165 13.22 25.30 -20.32
C ILE A 165 12.39 25.10 -19.06
N MET A 166 12.40 23.90 -18.47
CA MET A 166 11.64 23.63 -17.25
C MET A 166 12.12 24.49 -16.06
N THR A 167 13.42 24.73 -15.96
CA THR A 167 13.98 25.62 -14.93
C THR A 167 13.51 27.06 -15.14
N ARG A 168 13.63 27.57 -16.37
CA ARG A 168 13.20 28.93 -16.71
C ARG A 168 11.72 29.17 -16.42
N GLU A 169 10.84 28.29 -16.90
CA GLU A 169 9.38 28.46 -16.76
C GLU A 169 8.87 28.36 -15.31
N VAL A 170 9.61 27.70 -14.42
CA VAL A 170 9.20 27.50 -13.02
C VAL A 170 9.88 28.50 -12.07
N GLN A 171 11.10 28.96 -12.38
CA GLN A 171 11.78 29.98 -11.56
C GLN A 171 11.16 31.38 -11.70
N THR A 172 10.59 31.71 -12.86
CA THR A 172 10.03 33.03 -13.13
C THR A 172 8.60 33.23 -12.64
N ASN A 173 7.91 32.15 -12.25
CA ASN A 173 6.47 32.14 -12.05
C ASN A 173 6.07 31.62 -10.66
N ASP A 174 4.96 32.14 -10.16
CA ASP A 174 4.30 31.69 -8.94
C ASP A 174 3.61 30.33 -9.14
N LEU A 175 3.28 29.64 -8.05
CA LEU A 175 2.65 28.31 -8.12
C LEU A 175 1.34 28.33 -8.94
N LYS A 176 0.57 29.42 -8.84
CA LYS A 176 -0.69 29.61 -9.58
C LYS A 176 -0.46 29.61 -11.09
N GLU A 177 0.53 30.37 -11.55
CA GLU A 177 0.86 30.48 -12.97
C GLU A 177 1.50 29.19 -13.49
N VAL A 178 2.35 28.54 -12.69
CA VAL A 178 2.94 27.24 -13.03
C VAL A 178 1.84 26.19 -13.25
N VAL A 179 0.83 26.14 -12.37
CA VAL A 179 -0.30 25.21 -12.53
C VAL A 179 -1.10 25.51 -13.80
N ASN A 180 -1.35 26.78 -14.12
CA ASN A 180 -2.04 27.16 -15.36
C ASN A 180 -1.24 26.72 -16.62
N LYS A 181 0.08 26.88 -16.60
CA LYS A 181 0.97 26.36 -17.66
C LYS A 181 0.92 24.84 -17.77
N LEU A 182 0.82 24.12 -16.65
CA LEU A 182 0.68 22.67 -16.61
C LEU A 182 -0.69 22.18 -17.10
N ILE A 183 -1.77 22.92 -16.87
CA ILE A 183 -3.11 22.64 -17.41
C ILE A 183 -3.08 22.75 -18.93
N LEU A 184 -2.59 23.88 -19.45
CA LEU A 184 -2.50 24.12 -20.90
C LEU A 184 -1.44 23.25 -21.61
N GLY A 185 -0.53 22.65 -20.85
CA GLY A 185 0.57 21.85 -21.40
C GLY A 185 1.59 22.67 -22.19
N SER A 186 1.72 23.97 -21.90
CA SER A 186 2.60 24.89 -22.64
C SER A 186 4.07 24.44 -22.58
N ILE A 187 4.53 23.99 -21.40
CA ILE A 187 5.90 23.53 -21.18
C ILE A 187 6.27 22.39 -22.16
N GLY A 188 5.35 21.46 -22.42
CA GLY A 188 5.59 20.37 -23.38
C GLY A 188 5.74 20.89 -24.81
N LYS A 189 4.86 21.79 -25.23
CA LYS A 189 4.87 22.41 -26.57
C LYS A 189 6.11 23.27 -26.81
N ASP A 190 6.55 24.00 -25.79
CA ASP A 190 7.76 24.83 -25.87
C ASP A 190 9.02 23.97 -26.01
N ILE A 191 9.09 22.84 -25.29
CA ILE A 191 10.15 21.85 -25.45
C ILE A 191 10.16 21.29 -26.88
N GLU A 192 9.01 20.92 -27.44
CA GLU A 192 8.92 20.41 -28.81
C GLU A 192 9.46 21.42 -29.83
N LYS A 193 9.04 22.69 -29.71
CA LYS A 193 9.45 23.77 -30.62
C LYS A 193 10.96 24.02 -30.57
N VAL A 194 11.54 24.06 -29.37
CA VAL A 194 12.98 24.34 -29.19
C VAL A 194 13.86 23.14 -29.53
N CYS A 195 13.39 21.92 -29.28
CA CYS A 195 14.14 20.69 -29.57
C CYS A 195 14.08 20.31 -31.05
N GLN A 196 13.12 20.83 -31.82
CA GLN A 196 13.02 20.61 -33.27
C GLN A 196 14.29 20.96 -34.04
N SER A 197 15.12 21.90 -33.53
CA SER A 197 16.41 22.25 -34.12
C SER A 197 17.47 21.13 -34.01
N ILE A 198 17.32 20.21 -33.06
CA ILE A 198 18.26 19.10 -32.81
C ILE A 198 17.70 17.82 -33.43
N HIS A 199 16.48 17.46 -33.03
CA HIS A 199 15.76 16.31 -33.51
C HIS A 199 14.26 16.52 -33.27
N PRO A 200 13.38 16.18 -34.22
CA PRO A 200 11.94 16.30 -34.02
C PRO A 200 11.51 15.36 -32.89
N LEU A 201 10.72 15.92 -31.97
CA LEU A 201 10.06 15.20 -30.90
C LEU A 201 8.56 15.11 -31.19
N HIS A 202 7.90 14.16 -30.55
CA HIS A 202 6.45 14.05 -30.47
C HIS A 202 6.11 13.51 -29.09
N ASP A 203 4.85 13.71 -28.68
CA ASP A 203 4.32 13.23 -27.41
C ASP A 203 5.20 13.68 -26.21
N VAL A 204 5.56 14.97 -26.18
CA VAL A 204 6.30 15.55 -25.05
C VAL A 204 5.34 15.99 -23.94
N PHE A 205 5.49 15.39 -22.77
CA PHE A 205 4.63 15.67 -21.62
C PHE A 205 5.43 15.85 -20.34
N VAL A 206 4.89 16.67 -19.43
CA VAL A 206 5.31 16.63 -18.03
C VAL A 206 4.68 15.41 -17.38
N ARG A 207 5.47 14.35 -17.22
CA ARG A 207 5.03 13.05 -16.71
C ARG A 207 4.53 13.13 -15.27
N LYS A 208 5.26 13.87 -14.43
CA LYS A 208 5.01 13.92 -13.00
C LYS A 208 5.53 15.23 -12.41
N VAL A 209 4.77 15.79 -11.48
CA VAL A 209 5.18 16.92 -10.64
C VAL A 209 5.02 16.51 -9.20
N LYS A 210 6.11 16.56 -8.44
CA LYS A 210 6.12 16.30 -6.99
C LYS A 210 6.41 17.60 -6.25
N MET A 211 5.64 17.89 -5.21
CA MET A 211 5.99 18.93 -4.25
C MET A 211 6.92 18.34 -3.18
N LEU A 212 8.16 18.83 -3.13
CA LEU A 212 9.19 18.37 -2.17
C LEU A 212 9.12 19.15 -0.87
N LYS A 213 9.03 20.48 -0.96
CA LYS A 213 8.98 21.36 0.21
C LYS A 213 7.94 22.45 0.01
N LYS A 214 7.15 22.68 1.05
CA LYS A 214 6.23 23.81 1.17
C LYS A 214 6.89 24.91 2.00
N PRO A 215 6.66 26.19 1.70
CA PRO A 215 7.01 27.29 2.59
C PRO A 215 6.21 27.17 3.91
N LYS A 216 6.63 27.89 4.95
CA LYS A 216 5.87 27.94 6.20
C LYS A 216 4.47 28.48 5.90
N PHE A 217 3.46 27.81 6.45
CA PHE A 217 2.06 28.12 6.20
C PHE A 217 1.70 29.48 6.80
N GLU A 218 1.11 30.35 5.98
CA GLU A 218 0.57 31.65 6.38
C GLU A 218 -0.90 31.69 5.98
N LEU A 219 -1.80 31.97 6.94
CA LEU A 219 -3.26 31.89 6.78
C LEU A 219 -3.83 32.78 5.64
N GLY A 220 -3.12 33.82 5.22
CA GLY A 220 -3.57 34.72 4.14
C GLY A 220 -3.46 34.13 2.73
N LYS A 221 -2.42 33.36 2.43
CA LYS A 221 -2.12 32.86 1.07
C LYS A 221 -3.17 31.87 0.52
N PRO A 222 -3.73 30.95 1.31
CA PRO A 222 -4.81 30.08 0.84
C PRO A 222 -6.09 30.86 0.51
N MET A 223 -6.42 31.91 1.26
CA MET A 223 -7.63 32.71 1.00
C MET A 223 -7.55 33.44 -0.34
N GLU A 224 -6.36 33.89 -0.75
CA GLU A 224 -6.11 34.49 -2.08
C GLU A 224 -6.31 33.49 -3.22
N LEU A 225 -6.02 32.20 -2.98
CA LEU A 225 -6.22 31.12 -3.97
C LEU A 225 -7.69 30.69 -4.11
N HIS A 226 -8.54 31.03 -3.14
CA HIS A 226 -9.94 30.60 -3.05
C HIS A 226 -10.98 31.73 -3.13
N GLY A 227 -10.57 32.97 -3.47
CA GLY A 227 -11.43 34.16 -3.49
C GLY A 227 -12.83 33.94 -4.09
N GLU A 228 -13.82 33.82 -3.19
CA GLU A 228 -15.17 34.44 -3.17
C GLU A 228 -16.08 33.75 -2.12
N GLY A 229 -16.67 34.56 -1.21
CA GLY A 229 -18.02 34.33 -0.65
C GLY A 229 -18.14 33.71 0.74
N GLY A 230 -18.13 34.55 1.77
CA GLY A 230 -18.60 34.20 3.12
C GLY A 230 -20.11 33.97 3.18
N GLY A 231 -20.53 32.93 3.92
CA GLY A 231 -21.93 32.62 4.18
C GLY A 231 -22.05 31.72 5.40
N SER A 232 -22.16 32.33 6.58
CA SER A 232 -22.42 31.66 7.85
C SER A 232 -23.88 31.18 7.90
N HIS A 233 -24.12 29.87 7.83
CA HIS A 233 -25.36 29.27 8.33
C HIS A 233 -25.07 28.50 9.62
N LYS A 234 -25.41 29.13 10.77
CA LYS A 234 -25.61 28.42 12.04
C LYS A 234 -27.03 27.89 12.06
N THR A 235 -27.21 26.57 12.07
CA THR A 235 -28.52 25.93 12.32
C THR A 235 -28.67 25.63 13.82
N THR A 236 -29.73 26.21 14.39
CA THR A 236 -30.16 26.23 15.80
C THR A 236 -30.79 24.91 16.29
N ALA A 237 -30.45 23.77 15.70
CA ALA A 237 -31.30 22.57 15.79
C ALA A 237 -30.89 21.49 16.81
N PHE A 238 -29.83 21.67 17.60
CA PHE A 238 -29.35 20.62 18.52
C PHE A 238 -29.01 21.13 19.90
N GLY A 239 -30.02 21.69 20.59
CA GLY A 239 -30.02 21.75 22.04
C GLY A 239 -30.52 20.43 22.61
N GLY A 240 -29.65 19.66 23.27
CA GLY A 240 -30.10 18.81 24.38
C GLY A 240 -29.99 17.28 24.26
N TYR A 241 -29.07 16.69 23.49
CA TYR A 241 -28.84 15.23 23.57
C TYR A 241 -27.36 14.85 23.57
N LEU A 242 -26.70 15.04 24.71
CA LEU A 242 -25.40 14.44 25.00
C LEU A 242 -25.62 13.34 26.04
N SER A 243 -25.29 12.09 25.70
CA SER A 243 -25.04 11.04 26.70
C SER A 243 -23.58 11.12 27.13
N GLU A 244 -23.34 10.93 28.43
CA GLU A 244 -22.05 11.15 29.07
C GLU A 244 -20.92 10.24 28.54
N VAL A 245 -19.72 10.82 28.54
CA VAL A 245 -18.44 10.20 28.17
C VAL A 245 -18.02 9.21 29.25
N VAL A 246 -17.54 8.03 28.85
CA VAL A 246 -16.87 7.09 29.78
C VAL A 246 -15.38 7.10 29.46
N GLU A 247 -14.59 7.52 30.45
CA GLU A 247 -13.15 7.81 30.40
C GLU A 247 -12.24 6.57 30.41
N GLU A 248 -12.77 5.35 30.43
CA GLU A 248 -11.97 4.15 30.71
C GLU A 248 -11.50 3.34 29.48
N ASN A 249 -10.29 2.80 29.61
CA ASN A 249 -9.55 2.07 28.58
C ASN A 249 -10.23 0.73 28.25
N THR A 250 -10.47 0.44 26.96
CA THR A 250 -11.22 -0.75 26.52
C THR A 250 -10.29 -1.77 25.84
N PRO A 251 -9.83 -2.82 26.54
CA PRO A 251 -8.97 -3.85 25.94
C PRO A 251 -9.72 -4.75 24.93
N PRO A 252 -9.01 -5.42 23.99
CA PRO A 252 -9.60 -6.38 23.08
C PRO A 252 -10.26 -7.52 23.85
N LYS A 253 -11.48 -7.90 23.44
CA LYS A 253 -12.27 -8.91 24.15
C LYS A 253 -11.73 -10.32 23.90
N MET A 254 -11.76 -11.14 24.95
CA MET A 254 -11.20 -12.49 24.98
C MET A 254 -12.02 -13.50 24.15
N GLU A 255 -11.33 -14.60 23.79
CA GLU A 255 -11.60 -15.60 22.74
C GLU A 255 -13.05 -16.04 22.52
N LYS A 256 -13.89 -16.19 23.56
CA LYS A 256 -15.26 -16.72 23.43
C LYS A 256 -16.31 -15.66 23.05
N GLU A 257 -16.23 -14.45 23.61
CA GLU A 257 -17.17 -13.37 23.26
C GLU A 257 -16.84 -12.72 21.91
N GLY A 258 -15.57 -12.73 21.51
CA GLY A 258 -15.13 -12.20 20.21
C GLY A 258 -15.58 -13.06 19.02
N LEU A 259 -15.61 -14.39 19.20
CA LEU A 259 -15.94 -15.34 18.14
C LEU A 259 -17.38 -15.16 17.61
N GLU A 260 -18.35 -15.05 18.52
CA GLU A 260 -19.77 -14.83 18.17
C GLU A 260 -20.00 -13.49 17.45
N ILE A 261 -19.15 -12.49 17.69
CA ILE A 261 -19.22 -11.16 17.04
C ILE A 261 -18.57 -11.17 15.65
N MET A 262 -17.59 -12.05 15.43
CA MET A 262 -16.75 -12.13 14.24
C MET A 262 -17.32 -13.06 13.16
N ILE A 263 -18.05 -14.11 13.53
CA ILE A 263 -18.69 -15.05 12.60
C ILE A 263 -19.94 -14.40 11.97
N GLY A 264 -20.15 -14.58 10.66
CA GLY A 264 -21.37 -14.17 9.96
C GLY A 264 -21.16 -13.46 8.62
N LYS A 265 -22.28 -13.09 7.97
CA LYS A 265 -22.30 -12.30 6.72
C LYS A 265 -22.02 -10.81 7.00
N LYS A 266 -21.38 -10.12 6.05
CA LYS A 266 -20.92 -8.72 6.16
C LYS A 266 -19.84 -8.53 7.23
N LYS A 267 -19.10 -9.58 7.54
CA LYS A 267 -17.93 -9.58 8.43
C LYS A 267 -16.73 -9.96 7.59
N GLY A 268 -15.67 -9.16 7.64
CA GLY A 268 -14.44 -9.40 6.88
C GLY A 268 -13.73 -8.13 6.45
N ILE A 269 -12.56 -8.30 5.83
CA ILE A 269 -11.69 -7.22 5.41
C ILE A 269 -11.99 -6.92 3.94
N GLN A 270 -12.41 -5.69 3.64
CA GLN A 270 -12.55 -5.19 2.27
C GLN A 270 -11.31 -4.35 1.95
N GLY A 271 -10.43 -4.87 1.10
CA GLY A 271 -9.16 -4.21 0.78
C GLY A 271 -9.36 -2.88 0.06
N HIS A 272 -8.61 -1.86 0.48
CA HIS A 272 -8.38 -0.62 -0.27
C HIS A 272 -6.88 -0.36 -0.26
N TYR A 273 -6.26 -0.42 -1.45
CA TYR A 273 -4.81 -0.28 -1.71
C TYR A 273 -3.89 -1.18 -0.86
N ASN A 274 -3.29 -2.19 -1.49
CA ASN A 274 -2.20 -2.97 -0.91
C ASN A 274 -0.90 -2.17 -1.03
N SER A 275 -0.22 -1.93 0.08
CA SER A 275 1.17 -1.50 0.11
C SER A 275 2.01 -2.39 1.03
N CYS A 276 3.29 -2.43 0.67
CA CYS A 276 4.50 -2.96 1.30
C CYS A 276 4.63 -4.48 1.51
N TYR A 277 5.62 -5.02 0.79
CA TYR A 277 6.20 -6.34 0.97
C TYR A 277 7.17 -6.30 2.16
N LEU A 278 7.07 -7.29 3.04
CA LEU A 278 8.17 -7.69 3.89
C LEU A 278 8.88 -8.83 3.16
N ASP A 279 10.08 -8.60 2.63
CA ASP A 279 10.96 -9.69 2.23
C ASP A 279 11.36 -10.43 3.51
N SER A 280 10.65 -11.52 3.80
CA SER A 280 11.09 -12.47 4.79
C SER A 280 12.20 -13.29 4.14
N THR A 281 13.45 -12.82 4.23
CA THR A 281 14.60 -13.68 3.98
C THR A 281 14.56 -14.80 5.01
N LEU A 282 14.02 -15.95 4.62
CA LEU A 282 14.11 -17.18 5.41
C LEU A 282 15.59 -17.54 5.48
N PHE A 283 16.23 -17.20 6.60
CA PHE A 283 17.60 -17.63 6.86
C PHE A 283 17.60 -19.13 7.02
N TRP A 284 18.41 -19.80 6.21
CA TRP A 284 18.38 -21.25 6.13
C TRP A 284 19.68 -21.89 6.55
N GLN A 285 19.53 -23.08 7.11
CA GLN A 285 20.60 -23.88 7.68
C GLN A 285 21.10 -24.89 6.63
N CYS A 286 22.41 -25.05 6.52
CA CYS A 286 23.03 -26.09 5.71
C CYS A 286 22.53 -27.47 6.16
N ARG A 287 21.97 -28.25 5.23
CA ARG A 287 21.35 -29.55 5.56
C ARG A 287 22.33 -30.58 6.11
N ILE A 288 23.62 -30.45 5.76
CA ILE A 288 24.65 -31.42 6.14
C ILE A 288 25.29 -31.05 7.48
N CYS A 289 25.76 -29.81 7.61
CA CYS A 289 26.56 -29.41 8.78
C CYS A 289 25.81 -28.56 9.80
N GLY A 290 24.59 -28.11 9.52
CA GLY A 290 23.86 -27.23 10.42
C GLY A 290 24.36 -25.77 10.45
N GLY A 291 25.33 -25.39 9.61
CA GLY A 291 25.84 -24.02 9.50
C GLY A 291 24.96 -23.10 8.63
N LEU A 292 25.42 -21.89 8.31
CA LEU A 292 24.70 -20.97 7.42
C LEU A 292 24.66 -21.49 5.98
N ALA A 293 23.48 -21.59 5.37
CA ALA A 293 23.35 -21.92 3.96
C ALA A 293 23.64 -20.69 3.09
N MET A 294 24.50 -20.87 2.09
CA MET A 294 24.88 -19.82 1.14
C MET A 294 24.44 -20.16 -0.29
N TYR A 295 24.15 -21.43 -0.55
CA TYR A 295 23.80 -21.93 -1.88
C TYR A 295 22.55 -22.80 -1.80
N GLU A 296 21.67 -22.64 -2.78
CA GLU A 296 20.52 -23.51 -3.01
C GLU A 296 20.68 -24.29 -4.31
N CYS A 297 20.27 -25.55 -4.32
CA CYS A 297 20.19 -26.35 -5.53
C CYS A 297 18.79 -26.96 -5.67
N ARG A 298 18.06 -26.56 -6.70
CA ARG A 298 16.70 -27.05 -6.98
C ARG A 298 16.70 -28.47 -7.50
N GLU A 299 17.67 -28.83 -8.33
CA GLU A 299 17.81 -30.19 -8.89
C GLU A 299 18.18 -31.22 -7.82
N CYS A 300 18.85 -30.79 -6.75
CA CYS A 300 19.07 -31.66 -5.60
C CYS A 300 17.76 -31.97 -4.85
N TYR A 301 16.66 -31.22 -5.01
CA TYR A 301 15.41 -31.43 -4.27
C TYR A 301 14.83 -32.84 -4.45
N ASP A 302 14.85 -33.36 -5.69
CA ASP A 302 14.25 -34.65 -6.05
C ASP A 302 15.15 -35.86 -5.71
N ASP A 303 16.35 -35.63 -5.20
CA ASP A 303 17.31 -36.69 -4.90
C ASP A 303 16.98 -37.41 -3.56
N PRO A 304 16.67 -38.71 -3.53
CA PRO A 304 16.30 -39.39 -2.29
C PRO A 304 17.47 -39.55 -1.29
N ASP A 305 18.73 -39.49 -1.75
CA ASP A 305 19.90 -39.82 -0.93
C ASP A 305 20.30 -38.71 0.06
N ILE A 306 19.74 -37.49 -0.06
CA ILE A 306 20.07 -36.32 0.81
C ILE A 306 18.91 -35.93 1.73
N SER A 307 18.09 -36.89 2.16
CA SER A 307 16.81 -36.69 2.86
C SER A 307 15.74 -36.07 1.95
N ALA A 308 14.63 -36.80 1.82
CA ALA A 308 13.49 -36.40 1.01
C ALA A 308 12.72 -35.20 1.60
N GLY A 309 12.07 -34.43 0.72
CA GLY A 309 10.98 -33.52 1.09
C GLY A 309 11.35 -32.14 1.65
N LYS A 310 12.62 -31.71 1.58
CA LYS A 310 13.03 -30.36 2.02
C LYS A 310 13.88 -29.66 0.96
N ILE A 311 13.70 -28.35 0.81
CA ILE A 311 14.53 -27.49 -0.06
C ILE A 311 15.99 -27.68 0.35
N LYS A 312 16.85 -28.07 -0.60
CA LYS A 312 18.22 -28.48 -0.30
C LYS A 312 19.18 -27.33 -0.44
N GLN A 313 19.77 -26.98 0.69
CA GLN A 313 20.63 -25.82 0.81
C GLN A 313 21.85 -26.15 1.61
N PHE A 314 22.95 -25.54 1.19
CA PHE A 314 24.27 -25.95 1.60
C PHE A 314 25.11 -24.71 1.91
N CYS A 315 26.01 -24.86 2.88
CA CYS A 315 27.12 -23.95 3.00
C CYS A 315 28.06 -24.15 1.80
N LYS A 316 29.02 -23.23 1.62
CA LYS A 316 29.98 -23.30 0.51
C LYS A 316 30.68 -24.66 0.40
N THR A 317 31.15 -25.20 1.53
CA THR A 317 31.89 -26.48 1.59
C THR A 317 30.99 -27.69 1.32
N CYS A 318 29.80 -27.72 1.92
CA CYS A 318 28.87 -28.83 1.71
C CYS A 318 28.30 -28.83 0.28
N SER A 319 28.12 -27.66 -0.33
CA SER A 319 27.67 -27.56 -1.71
C SER A 319 28.69 -28.19 -2.65
N THR A 320 29.96 -27.82 -2.55
CA THR A 320 31.01 -28.40 -3.41
C THR A 320 31.14 -29.91 -3.18
N GLN A 321 31.06 -30.39 -1.95
CA GLN A 321 31.11 -31.83 -1.65
C GLN A 321 29.95 -32.62 -2.24
N VAL A 322 28.72 -32.10 -2.16
CA VAL A 322 27.52 -32.76 -2.71
C VAL A 322 27.55 -32.82 -4.24
N HIS A 323 28.02 -31.75 -4.88
CA HIS A 323 28.06 -31.62 -6.34
C HIS A 323 29.28 -32.30 -6.98
N LEU A 324 30.22 -32.83 -6.18
CA LEU A 324 31.29 -33.72 -6.66
C LEU A 324 30.78 -35.13 -7.00
N HIS A 325 29.58 -35.50 -6.53
CA HIS A 325 29.03 -36.83 -6.77
C HIS A 325 28.67 -37.02 -8.27
N PRO A 326 29.00 -38.16 -8.90
CA PRO A 326 28.79 -38.39 -10.34
C PRO A 326 27.36 -38.15 -10.83
N ARG A 327 26.36 -38.42 -9.98
CA ARG A 327 24.94 -38.19 -10.29
C ARG A 327 24.51 -36.72 -10.23
N ARG A 328 25.33 -35.83 -9.69
CA ARG A 328 25.00 -34.42 -9.37
C ARG A 328 25.96 -33.41 -9.99
N LEU A 329 26.88 -33.86 -10.86
CA LEU A 329 27.85 -33.01 -11.55
C LEU A 329 27.19 -31.96 -12.46
N ASN A 330 26.01 -32.27 -12.98
CA ASN A 330 25.26 -31.39 -13.88
C ASN A 330 24.31 -30.44 -13.14
N HIS A 331 24.21 -30.53 -11.81
CA HIS A 331 23.27 -29.72 -11.05
C HIS A 331 23.73 -28.27 -10.92
N THR A 332 22.82 -27.34 -11.21
CA THR A 332 23.08 -25.91 -11.04
C THR A 332 22.69 -25.43 -9.64
N TYR A 333 23.62 -24.77 -8.94
CA TYR A 333 23.38 -24.18 -7.62
C TYR A 333 23.53 -22.66 -7.66
N HIS A 334 22.62 -21.96 -6.97
CA HIS A 334 22.51 -20.50 -7.00
C HIS A 334 22.83 -19.92 -5.62
N PRO A 335 23.51 -18.76 -5.55
CA PRO A 335 23.77 -18.08 -4.28
C PRO A 335 22.47 -17.51 -3.69
N VAL A 336 22.30 -17.68 -2.38
CA VAL A 336 21.15 -17.14 -1.63
C VAL A 336 21.49 -15.72 -1.14
N SER A 337 20.52 -14.81 -1.20
CA SER A 337 20.68 -13.43 -0.74
C SER A 337 20.75 -13.35 0.79
N LEU A 338 21.90 -12.99 1.33
CA LEU A 338 22.10 -12.73 2.76
C LEU A 338 21.88 -11.24 3.08
N PRO A 339 21.14 -10.90 4.15
CA PRO A 339 21.05 -9.55 4.69
C PRO A 339 22.41 -8.96 5.04
N LYS A 340 22.59 -7.67 4.73
CA LYS A 340 23.87 -6.96 4.88
C LYS A 340 24.28 -6.72 6.34
N ASP A 341 23.34 -6.84 7.27
CA ASP A 341 23.53 -6.55 8.70
C ASP A 341 23.87 -7.80 9.53
N LEU A 342 24.16 -8.94 8.89
CA LEU A 342 24.63 -10.11 9.63
C LEU A 342 26.06 -9.86 10.14
N PRO A 343 26.32 -9.96 11.46
CA PRO A 343 27.68 -9.87 11.99
C PRO A 343 28.56 -11.02 11.46
N ASP A 344 29.87 -10.76 11.31
CA ASP A 344 30.95 -11.73 11.05
C ASP A 344 31.13 -12.67 12.26
N TRP A 345 30.08 -13.39 12.62
CA TRP A 345 30.17 -14.47 13.60
C TRP A 345 30.79 -15.69 12.91
N ASP A 346 31.77 -16.34 13.53
CA ASP A 346 32.34 -17.58 13.04
C ASP A 346 31.31 -18.72 13.14
N TRP A 347 30.41 -18.81 12.16
CA TRP A 347 29.33 -19.81 12.06
C TRP A 347 29.83 -21.25 11.87
N ARG A 348 31.15 -21.51 12.02
CA ARG A 348 31.73 -22.85 11.87
C ARG A 348 31.34 -23.80 12.99
N HIS A 349 30.86 -23.31 14.14
CA HIS A 349 30.61 -24.15 15.32
C HIS A 349 29.34 -23.82 16.15
N GLY A 350 28.44 -22.97 15.65
CA GLY A 350 27.24 -22.58 16.39
C GLY A 350 25.96 -22.77 15.58
N CYS A 351 24.94 -23.42 16.16
CA CYS A 351 23.59 -23.39 15.61
C CYS A 351 23.10 -21.95 15.53
N ILE A 352 22.52 -21.58 14.39
CA ILE A 352 21.80 -20.31 14.24
C ILE A 352 20.71 -20.27 15.33
N PRO A 353 20.58 -19.19 16.11
CA PRO A 353 19.49 -19.06 17.06
C PRO A 353 18.16 -19.01 16.31
N CYS A 354 17.48 -20.16 16.22
CA CYS A 354 16.18 -20.27 15.59
C CYS A 354 15.09 -19.96 16.61
N GLN A 355 14.30 -18.92 16.35
CA GLN A 355 13.07 -18.69 17.10
C GLN A 355 11.92 -19.40 16.40
N LYS A 356 11.28 -20.33 17.10
CA LYS A 356 10.05 -20.95 16.61
C LYS A 356 8.92 -19.92 16.68
N MET A 357 8.40 -19.51 15.53
CA MET A 357 7.24 -18.62 15.44
C MET A 357 5.98 -19.46 15.20
N GLU A 358 4.85 -18.98 15.71
CA GLU A 358 3.55 -19.62 15.53
C GLU A 358 2.82 -18.98 14.34
N LEU A 359 2.35 -19.81 13.42
CA LEU A 359 1.52 -19.35 12.30
C LEU A 359 0.15 -18.92 12.85
N PHE A 360 -0.21 -17.65 12.68
CA PHE A 360 -1.49 -17.14 13.16
C PHE A 360 -2.41 -16.67 12.02
N ALA A 361 -1.88 -16.31 10.85
CA ALA A 361 -2.74 -15.98 9.71
C ALA A 361 -2.10 -16.35 8.37
N VAL A 362 -2.93 -16.70 7.39
CA VAL A 362 -2.52 -16.99 6.00
C VAL A 362 -3.46 -16.27 5.05
N LEU A 363 -2.91 -15.50 4.12
CA LEU A 363 -3.64 -14.88 3.03
C LEU A 363 -3.49 -15.73 1.77
N CYS A 364 -4.62 -16.12 1.20
CA CYS A 364 -4.71 -16.91 -0.02
C CYS A 364 -5.28 -16.05 -1.15
N ILE A 365 -4.67 -16.12 -2.34
CA ILE A 365 -5.08 -15.34 -3.51
C ILE A 365 -5.17 -16.27 -4.71
N GLU A 366 -6.37 -16.37 -5.26
CA GLU A 366 -6.60 -17.04 -6.54
C GLU A 366 -7.18 -15.99 -7.49
N THR A 367 -6.38 -15.56 -8.48
CA THR A 367 -6.70 -14.45 -9.39
C THR A 367 -7.00 -13.13 -8.68
N SER A 368 -8.26 -12.80 -8.44
CA SER A 368 -8.74 -11.62 -7.72
C SER A 368 -9.55 -11.95 -6.45
N HIS A 369 -9.66 -13.23 -6.08
CA HIS A 369 -10.39 -13.68 -4.90
C HIS A 369 -9.47 -13.77 -3.69
N TYR A 370 -9.61 -12.81 -2.78
CA TYR A 370 -8.86 -12.74 -1.53
C TYR A 370 -9.58 -13.52 -0.44
N VAL A 371 -8.85 -14.43 0.18
CA VAL A 371 -9.33 -15.25 1.28
C VAL A 371 -8.27 -15.23 2.37
N ALA A 372 -8.67 -15.21 3.64
CA ALA A 372 -7.73 -15.27 4.75
C ALA A 372 -8.13 -16.34 5.78
N PHE A 373 -7.14 -17.04 6.31
CA PHE A 373 -7.27 -17.96 7.42
C PHE A 373 -6.63 -17.32 8.65
N VAL A 374 -7.35 -17.24 9.77
CA VAL A 374 -6.84 -16.60 11.00
C VAL A 374 -7.09 -17.52 12.19
N LYS A 375 -6.05 -17.75 12.99
CA LYS A 375 -6.13 -18.48 14.25
C LYS A 375 -6.66 -17.54 15.34
N TYR A 376 -7.74 -17.92 16.02
CA TYR A 376 -8.41 -17.06 17.02
C TYR A 376 -8.27 -17.56 18.46
N GLY A 377 -7.74 -18.77 18.65
CA GLY A 377 -7.56 -19.37 19.97
C GLY A 377 -6.32 -20.25 20.02
N LYS A 378 -6.01 -20.77 21.21
CA LYS A 378 -4.86 -21.67 21.42
C LYS A 378 -5.06 -23.06 20.83
N ASP A 379 -6.31 -23.50 20.69
CA ASP A 379 -6.66 -24.80 20.12
C ASP A 379 -6.25 -24.88 18.64
N ASP A 380 -5.81 -26.07 18.22
CA ASP A 380 -5.33 -26.26 16.84
C ASP A 380 -6.45 -26.22 15.80
N SER A 381 -7.69 -26.45 16.21
CA SER A 381 -8.90 -26.35 15.38
C SER A 381 -9.51 -24.94 15.38
N ALA A 382 -8.91 -23.98 16.10
CA ALA A 382 -9.45 -22.63 16.25
C ALA A 382 -9.07 -21.73 15.06
N TRP A 383 -9.53 -22.10 13.85
CA TRP A 383 -9.30 -21.35 12.62
C TRP A 383 -10.59 -20.73 12.09
N LEU A 384 -10.49 -19.47 11.66
CA LEU A 384 -11.53 -18.73 10.96
C LEU A 384 -11.14 -18.55 9.49
N PHE A 385 -12.11 -18.79 8.62
CA PHE A 385 -12.05 -18.56 7.18
C PHE A 385 -12.78 -17.26 6.84
N PHE A 386 -12.04 -16.30 6.31
CA PHE A 386 -12.53 -15.03 5.81
C PHE A 386 -12.62 -15.10 4.29
N ASP A 387 -13.83 -15.05 3.77
CA ASP A 387 -14.09 -14.98 2.34
C ASP A 387 -14.54 -13.56 1.97
N SER A 388 -13.74 -12.85 1.18
CA SER A 388 -14.05 -11.47 0.77
C SER A 388 -15.12 -11.36 -0.33
N MET A 389 -15.47 -12.46 -1.01
CA MET A 389 -16.41 -12.50 -2.14
C MET A 389 -17.44 -13.63 -2.02
N ALA A 390 -17.77 -14.03 -0.78
CA ALA A 390 -18.67 -15.14 -0.48
C ALA A 390 -20.07 -15.01 -1.11
N ASP A 391 -20.55 -13.78 -1.29
CA ASP A 391 -21.88 -13.50 -1.82
C ASP A 391 -21.87 -12.17 -2.63
N ARG A 392 -22.84 -12.00 -3.54
CA ARG A 392 -23.00 -10.77 -4.35
C ARG A 392 -24.43 -10.27 -4.26
N ASP A 393 -24.58 -9.03 -3.81
CA ASP A 393 -25.88 -8.36 -3.78
C ASP A 393 -25.95 -7.32 -4.91
N GLY A 394 -26.93 -7.48 -5.82
CA GLY A 394 -27.16 -6.56 -6.95
C GLY A 394 -26.70 -7.00 -8.36
N GLY A 395 -26.47 -8.30 -8.61
CA GLY A 395 -26.20 -8.82 -9.97
C GLY A 395 -24.83 -8.40 -10.54
N GLN A 396 -24.75 -8.04 -11.84
CA GLN A 396 -23.48 -7.76 -12.53
C GLN A 396 -22.74 -6.49 -12.03
N ASN A 397 -23.45 -5.54 -11.42
CA ASN A 397 -22.91 -4.32 -10.81
C ASN A 397 -23.01 -4.32 -9.27
N GLY A 398 -23.20 -5.50 -8.67
CA GLY A 398 -23.38 -5.67 -7.23
C GLY A 398 -22.08 -5.55 -6.41
N PHE A 399 -22.23 -5.35 -5.10
CA PHE A 399 -21.10 -5.33 -4.17
C PHE A 399 -20.89 -6.73 -3.56
N ASN A 400 -19.63 -7.11 -3.40
CA ASN A 400 -19.27 -8.37 -2.74
C ASN A 400 -19.57 -8.26 -1.23
N ILE A 401 -20.25 -9.26 -0.69
CA ILE A 401 -20.51 -9.39 0.74
C ILE A 401 -19.49 -10.37 1.33
N PRO A 402 -18.60 -9.91 2.22
CA PRO A 402 -17.66 -10.80 2.87
C PRO A 402 -18.37 -11.66 3.93
N GLN A 403 -17.86 -12.88 4.13
CA GLN A 403 -18.37 -13.81 5.14
C GLN A 403 -17.21 -14.42 5.92
N VAL A 404 -17.41 -14.56 7.23
CA VAL A 404 -16.50 -15.31 8.10
C VAL A 404 -17.17 -16.60 8.55
N THR A 405 -16.47 -17.72 8.38
CA THR A 405 -16.92 -19.05 8.81
C THR A 405 -15.85 -19.75 9.63
N PRO A 406 -16.20 -20.55 10.65
CA PRO A 406 -15.24 -21.40 11.33
C PRO A 406 -14.79 -22.53 10.41
N CYS A 407 -13.49 -22.83 10.40
CA CYS A 407 -12.91 -23.89 9.56
C CYS A 407 -11.95 -24.76 10.38
N PRO A 408 -12.48 -25.67 11.23
CA PRO A 408 -11.65 -26.53 12.09
C PRO A 408 -10.82 -27.54 11.29
N GLU A 409 -11.26 -27.89 10.08
CA GLU A 409 -10.61 -28.83 9.15
C GLU A 409 -9.16 -28.44 8.85
N VAL A 410 -8.85 -27.15 8.78
CA VAL A 410 -7.49 -26.63 8.55
C VAL A 410 -6.52 -27.11 9.63
N GLY A 411 -6.98 -27.21 10.87
CA GLY A 411 -6.16 -27.68 11.99
C GLY A 411 -5.70 -29.12 11.83
N GLU A 412 -6.47 -29.97 11.14
CA GLU A 412 -6.12 -31.37 10.91
C GLU A 412 -5.04 -31.51 9.83
N TYR A 413 -5.18 -30.78 8.73
CA TYR A 413 -4.17 -30.77 7.66
C TYR A 413 -2.83 -30.19 8.11
N LEU A 414 -2.83 -29.16 8.96
CA LEU A 414 -1.60 -28.58 9.50
C LEU A 414 -0.87 -29.49 10.50
N LYS A 415 -1.54 -30.54 11.02
CA LYS A 415 -0.93 -31.57 11.88
C LYS A 415 -0.34 -32.74 11.12
N MET A 416 -0.74 -32.95 9.86
CA MET A 416 -0.24 -34.05 9.05
C MET A 416 1.26 -33.93 8.83
N SER A 417 1.94 -35.08 8.69
CA SER A 417 3.35 -35.08 8.33
C SER A 417 3.54 -34.59 6.88
N LEU A 418 4.72 -34.06 6.56
CA LEU A 418 5.05 -33.60 5.19
C LEU A 418 4.85 -34.72 4.16
N GLU A 419 5.18 -35.96 4.53
CA GLU A 419 5.07 -37.14 3.66
C GLU A 419 3.60 -37.46 3.34
N ASP A 420 2.73 -37.41 4.35
CA ASP A 420 1.28 -37.62 4.16
C ASP A 420 0.66 -36.50 3.30
N LEU A 421 1.07 -35.25 3.52
CA LEU A 421 0.65 -34.09 2.71
C LEU A 421 1.06 -34.22 1.24
N HIS A 422 2.28 -34.70 0.97
CA HIS A 422 2.77 -34.92 -0.40
C HIS A 422 2.05 -36.06 -1.13
N SER A 423 1.60 -37.07 -0.39
CA SER A 423 0.84 -38.21 -0.95
C SER A 423 -0.64 -37.88 -1.23
N LEU A 424 -1.13 -36.74 -0.73
CA LEU A 424 -2.53 -36.37 -0.79
C LEU A 424 -2.86 -35.76 -2.16
N ASP A 425 -3.82 -36.36 -2.86
CA ASP A 425 -4.30 -35.79 -4.13
C ASP A 425 -5.07 -34.49 -3.86
N SER A 426 -4.61 -33.40 -4.48
CA SER A 426 -5.22 -32.05 -4.44
C SER A 426 -6.73 -32.01 -4.71
N ARG A 427 -7.27 -33.01 -5.44
CA ARG A 427 -8.70 -33.14 -5.74
C ARG A 427 -9.54 -33.72 -4.60
N ARG A 428 -8.90 -34.40 -3.64
CA ARG A 428 -9.55 -35.02 -2.47
C ARG A 428 -9.59 -34.10 -1.26
N ILE A 429 -8.85 -32.98 -1.29
CA ILE A 429 -8.85 -31.97 -0.23
C ILE A 429 -10.20 -31.27 -0.24
N GLN A 430 -10.98 -31.46 0.83
CA GLN A 430 -12.32 -30.91 0.95
C GLN A 430 -12.30 -29.43 1.34
N GLY A 431 -13.31 -28.70 0.87
CA GLY A 431 -13.69 -27.39 1.40
C GLY A 431 -12.65 -26.28 1.23
N CYS A 432 -12.59 -25.41 2.24
CA CYS A 432 -11.74 -24.22 2.27
C CYS A 432 -10.25 -24.56 2.42
N ALA A 433 -9.91 -25.72 3.00
CA ALA A 433 -8.53 -26.13 3.26
C ALA A 433 -7.69 -26.28 1.98
N ARG A 434 -8.31 -26.61 0.84
CA ARG A 434 -7.62 -26.62 -0.46
C ARG A 434 -7.04 -25.26 -0.81
N ARG A 435 -7.76 -24.18 -0.52
CA ARG A 435 -7.31 -22.81 -0.79
C ARG A 435 -6.10 -22.44 0.06
N LEU A 436 -6.01 -22.97 1.29
CA LEU A 436 -4.86 -22.79 2.15
C LEU A 436 -3.60 -23.47 1.57
N LEU A 437 -3.72 -24.70 1.10
CA LEU A 437 -2.56 -25.48 0.64
C LEU A 437 -2.12 -25.13 -0.79
N CYS A 438 -3.05 -24.76 -1.66
CA CYS A 438 -2.77 -24.50 -3.08
C CYS A 438 -2.55 -23.01 -3.39
N ASP A 439 -3.23 -22.09 -2.69
CA ASP A 439 -3.27 -20.67 -3.06
C ASP A 439 -2.66 -19.74 -1.99
N ALA A 440 -1.91 -20.30 -1.04
CA ALA A 440 -1.22 -19.51 -0.02
C ALA A 440 -0.26 -18.51 -0.68
N TYR A 441 -0.56 -17.23 -0.50
CA TYR A 441 0.24 -16.13 -1.04
C TYR A 441 1.16 -15.54 0.03
N MET A 442 0.66 -15.38 1.26
CA MET A 442 1.41 -14.77 2.36
C MET A 442 1.06 -15.43 3.69
N CYS A 443 2.08 -15.79 4.46
CA CYS A 443 1.95 -16.36 5.80
C CYS A 443 2.43 -15.36 6.86
N MET A 444 1.63 -15.17 7.91
CA MET A 444 1.93 -14.29 9.03
C MET A 444 2.21 -15.11 10.28
N TYR A 445 3.35 -14.82 10.91
CA TYR A 445 3.83 -15.54 12.08
C TYR A 445 3.93 -14.60 13.28
N GLN A 446 3.61 -15.12 14.46
CA GLN A 446 3.71 -14.42 15.73
C GLN A 446 4.79 -15.08 16.60
N SER A 447 5.58 -14.27 17.29
CA SER A 447 6.49 -14.76 18.33
C SER A 447 5.76 -14.80 19.68
N PRO A 448 5.69 -15.97 20.36
CA PRO A 448 5.09 -16.08 21.69
C PRO A 448 5.85 -15.29 22.77
N THR A 449 7.13 -15.00 22.55
CA THR A 449 7.98 -14.30 23.52
C THR A 449 8.02 -12.78 23.33
N MET A 450 7.56 -12.25 22.19
CA MET A 450 7.58 -10.81 21.88
C MET A 450 6.18 -10.18 21.77
N SER A 451 5.12 -10.89 22.12
CA SER A 451 3.76 -10.32 22.18
C SER A 451 3.66 -9.31 23.33
N LEU A 452 3.83 -8.02 22.99
CA LEU A 452 3.78 -6.88 23.90
C LEU A 452 2.39 -6.57 24.48
N TYR A 453 1.37 -7.34 24.10
CA TYR A 453 0.01 -7.20 24.62
C TYR A 453 -0.42 -8.54 25.25
N LYS A 454 -0.45 -8.56 26.58
CA LYS A 454 -1.18 -9.54 27.39
C LYS A 454 -2.53 -8.96 27.77
#